data_AF-A0A9E2B7G4-F1
#
_entry.id   AF-A0A9E2B7G4-F1
#
_cell.length_a   1.000
_cell.length_b   1.000
_cell.length_c   1.000
_cell.angle_alpha   90.00
_cell.angle_beta   90.00
_cell.angle_gamma   90.00
#
_symmetry.space_group_name_H-M   'P 1'
#
loop_
_entity.id
_entity.type
_entity.pdbx_description
1 polymer ?
#
loop_
_entity_poly.entity_id
_entity_poly.type
_entity_poly.pdbx_seq_one_letter_code
_entity_poly.pdbx_strand_id
1 'polypeptide(L)'
;DRTLPPQDLPAATIEPVYKAIRKLWKIINSEDMQHCYRLNPGDLHVFDNHRVLHGRQAFDPQAGARHLQQCSVNRDEFHNSLRILAARLEHPAAGLVMAGGAVG
;
A
#
# COMPACT_ATOMS: atom_id res chain seq x y z
N ASP A 1 -3.55 -7.30 6.24
CA ASP A 1 -2.33 -7.09 7.02
C ASP A 1 -1.20 -7.85 6.33
N ARG A 2 -0.18 -7.15 5.80
CA ARG A 2 0.89 -7.76 5.00
C ARG A 2 2.04 -8.20 5.92
N THR A 3 1.75 -9.16 6.78
CA THR A 3 2.80 -9.92 7.44
C THR A 3 3.36 -10.94 6.46
N LEU A 4 4.66 -11.20 6.54
CA LEU A 4 5.27 -12.30 5.78
C LEU A 4 4.57 -13.60 6.24
N PRO A 5 3.86 -14.33 5.36
CA PRO A 5 3.19 -15.55 5.77
C PRO A 5 4.23 -16.58 6.22
N PRO A 6 3.81 -17.63 6.96
CA PRO A 6 4.68 -18.77 7.23
C PRO A 6 5.36 -19.23 5.94
N GLN A 7 6.69 -19.33 6.00
CA GLN A 7 7.50 -19.66 4.83
C GLN A 7 7.54 -21.17 4.67
N ASP A 8 6.67 -21.71 3.82
CA ASP A 8 6.75 -23.10 3.36
C ASP A 8 7.75 -23.19 2.20
N LEU A 9 9.03 -23.30 2.53
CA LEU A 9 10.14 -23.25 1.58
C LEU A 9 11.03 -24.49 1.70
N PRO A 10 11.51 -25.07 0.59
CA PRO A 10 12.54 -26.11 0.64
C PRO A 10 13.77 -25.62 1.41
N ALA A 11 14.36 -26.49 2.22
CA ALA A 11 15.45 -26.13 3.13
C ALA A 11 16.61 -25.39 2.44
N ALA A 12 16.98 -25.83 1.24
CA ALA A 12 18.04 -25.22 0.43
C ALA A 12 17.76 -23.76 0.00
N THR A 13 16.49 -23.35 -0.02
CA THR A 13 16.06 -22.00 -0.47
C THR A 13 15.86 -21.02 0.67
N ILE A 14 15.79 -21.48 1.92
CA ILE A 14 15.55 -20.65 3.10
C ILE A 14 16.59 -19.52 3.17
N GLU A 15 17.88 -19.85 3.22
CA GLU A 15 18.93 -18.83 3.35
C GLU A 15 18.95 -17.84 2.18
N PRO A 16 18.89 -18.26 0.89
CA PRO A 16 18.72 -17.34 -0.23
C PRO A 16 17.52 -16.39 -0.11
N VAL A 17 16.35 -16.90 0.28
CA VAL A 17 15.14 -16.07 0.43
C VAL A 17 15.32 -15.04 1.55
N TYR A 18 15.83 -15.43 2.72
CA TYR A 18 16.09 -14.47 3.80
C TYR A 18 17.13 -13.42 3.42
N LYS A 19 18.16 -13.78 2.64
CA LYS A 19 19.12 -12.81 2.07
C LYS A 19 18.42 -11.82 1.15
N ALA A 20 17.50 -12.27 0.30
CA ALA A 20 16.72 -11.41 -0.59
C ALA A 20 15.77 -10.49 0.19
N ILE A 21 15.03 -11.03 1.16
CA ILE A 21 14.15 -10.27 2.06
C ILE A 21 14.95 -9.19 2.79
N ARG A 22 16.14 -9.51 3.32
CA ARG A 22 17.01 -8.54 3.99
C ARG A 22 17.45 -7.41 3.04
N LYS A 23 17.78 -7.73 1.78
CA LYS A 23 18.12 -6.71 0.78
C LYS A 23 16.92 -5.81 0.47
N LEU A 24 15.74 -6.39 0.27
CA LEU A 24 14.51 -5.63 0.06
C LEU A 24 14.21 -4.71 1.27
N TRP A 25 14.32 -5.24 2.49
CA TRP A 25 14.16 -4.48 3.73
C TRP A 25 15.07 -3.27 3.80
N LYS A 26 16.34 -3.38 3.39
CA LYS A 26 17.26 -2.25 3.35
C LYS A 26 16.84 -1.18 2.34
N ILE A 27 16.32 -1.59 1.17
CA ILE A 27 15.87 -0.66 0.14
C ILE A 27 14.64 0.10 0.64
N ILE A 28 13.60 -0.61 1.09
CA ILE A 28 12.34 0.03 1.51
C ILE A 28 12.48 0.91 2.76
N ASN A 29 13.51 0.67 3.60
CA ASN A 29 13.80 1.50 4.77
C ASN A 29 14.93 2.52 4.53
N SER A 30 15.44 2.67 3.31
CA SER A 30 16.36 3.77 3.01
C SER A 30 15.63 5.11 3.06
N GLU A 31 16.33 6.20 3.39
CA GLU A 31 15.72 7.53 3.53
C GLU A 31 15.08 8.00 2.21
N ASP A 32 15.74 7.74 1.07
CA ASP A 32 15.25 8.10 -0.26
C ASP A 32 13.97 7.34 -0.68
N MET A 33 13.66 6.23 -0.01
CA MET A 33 12.48 5.41 -0.28
C MET A 33 11.32 5.67 0.67
N GLN A 34 11.49 6.55 1.66
CA GLN A 34 10.46 6.87 2.65
C GLN A 34 9.88 8.26 2.42
N HIS A 35 8.55 8.34 2.40
CA HIS A 35 7.84 9.61 2.46
C HIS A 35 7.00 9.67 3.75
N CYS A 36 7.36 10.60 4.63
CA CYS A 36 6.74 10.74 5.95
C CYS A 36 5.74 11.90 5.95
N TYR A 37 4.46 11.58 6.16
CA TYR A 37 3.38 12.56 6.27
C TYR A 37 2.67 12.42 7.62
N ARG A 38 2.41 13.56 8.27
CA ARG A 38 1.65 13.61 9.52
C ARG A 38 0.18 13.90 9.22
N LEU A 39 -0.69 12.95 9.53
CA LEU A 39 -2.15 13.12 9.46
C LEU A 39 -2.65 13.98 10.64
N ASN A 40 -3.41 15.02 10.32
CA ASN A 40 -4.18 15.82 11.28
C ASN A 40 -5.64 15.35 11.33
N PRO A 41 -6.40 15.73 12.38
CA PRO A 41 -7.83 15.49 12.39
C PRO A 41 -8.52 16.07 11.14
N GLY A 42 -9.26 15.22 10.41
CA GLY A 42 -9.92 15.58 9.16
C GLY A 42 -9.14 15.21 7.89
N ASP A 43 -7.85 14.89 7.99
CA ASP A 43 -7.06 14.47 6.84
C ASP A 43 -7.41 13.04 6.42
N LEU A 44 -7.40 12.80 5.11
CA LEU A 44 -7.60 11.48 4.49
C LEU A 44 -6.42 11.17 3.58
N HIS A 45 -5.83 9.98 3.75
CA HIS A 45 -4.85 9.44 2.81
C HIS A 45 -5.46 8.26 2.05
N VAL A 46 -5.41 8.34 0.72
CA VAL A 46 -5.81 7.25 -0.18
C VAL A 46 -4.58 6.79 -0.94
N PHE A 47 -4.32 5.49 -0.93
CA PHE A 47 -3.18 4.91 -1.63
C PHE A 47 -3.53 3.52 -2.17
N ASP A 48 -2.83 3.11 -3.23
CA ASP A 48 -2.94 1.75 -3.77
C ASP A 48 -2.18 0.78 -2.85
N ASN A 49 -2.93 0.05 -2.02
CA ASN A 49 -2.38 -0.94 -1.10
C ASN A 49 -1.65 -2.10 -1.81
N HIS A 50 -1.85 -2.29 -3.12
CA HIS A 50 -1.08 -3.26 -3.90
C HIS A 50 0.34 -2.81 -4.22
N ARG A 51 0.58 -1.50 -4.22
CA ARG A 51 1.83 -0.89 -4.64
C ARG A 51 2.60 -0.21 -3.50
N VAL A 52 1.90 0.51 -2.64
CA VAL A 52 2.51 1.36 -1.62
C VAL A 52 2.53 0.61 -0.28
N LEU A 53 3.74 0.32 0.21
CA LEU A 53 3.93 -0.09 1.59
C LEU A 53 3.74 1.13 2.50
N HIS A 54 3.13 0.91 3.66
CA HIS A 54 2.86 1.97 4.63
C HIS A 54 3.16 1.49 6.04
N GLY A 55 3.49 2.44 6.89
CA GLY A 55 3.81 2.21 8.29
C GLY A 55 3.58 3.48 9.10
N ARG A 56 4.00 3.45 10.35
CA ARG A 56 3.96 4.60 11.24
C ARG A 56 5.24 4.66 12.06
N GLN A 57 5.66 5.86 12.40
CA GLN A 57 6.70 6.05 13.41
C GLN A 57 6.16 5.68 14.80
N ALA A 58 7.09 5.49 15.74
CA ALA A 58 6.75 5.36 17.15
C ALA A 58 6.03 6.64 17.64
N PHE A 59 5.13 6.48 18.60
CA PHE A 59 4.45 7.59 19.25
C PHE A 59 4.39 7.35 20.76
N ASP A 60 4.34 8.43 21.53
CA ASP A 60 4.16 8.37 22.98
C ASP A 60 2.66 8.15 23.29
N PRO A 61 2.28 7.02 23.93
CA PRO A 61 0.90 6.77 24.32
C PRO A 61 0.36 7.76 25.36
N GLN A 62 1.23 8.46 26.11
CA GLN A 62 0.82 9.43 27.13
C GLN A 62 0.54 10.82 26.56
N ALA A 63 0.96 11.09 25.32
CA ALA A 63 0.79 12.40 24.66
C ALA A 63 -0.66 12.71 24.24
N GLY A 64 -1.59 11.77 24.42
CA GLY A 64 -3.02 11.98 24.18
C GLY A 64 -3.67 10.88 23.33
N ALA A 65 -4.96 11.07 23.04
CA ALA A 65 -5.75 10.12 22.26
C ALA A 65 -5.42 10.21 20.77
N ARG A 66 -5.24 9.05 20.13
CA ARG A 66 -5.07 8.92 18.67
C ARG A 66 -6.08 7.91 18.14
N HIS A 67 -6.93 8.35 17.23
CA HIS A 67 -7.93 7.51 16.57
C HIS A 67 -7.82 7.69 15.06
N LEU A 68 -7.73 6.57 14.32
CA LEU A 68 -7.70 6.54 12.87
C LEU A 68 -8.77 5.57 12.40
N GLN A 69 -9.63 6.03 11.49
CA GLN A 69 -10.59 5.16 10.80
C GLN A 69 -10.02 4.78 9.45
N GLN A 70 -10.14 3.51 9.10
CA GLN A 70 -9.65 2.97 7.84
C GLN A 70 -10.79 2.26 7.11
N CYS A 71 -10.82 2.41 5.79
CA CYS A 71 -11.66 1.62 4.90
C CYS A 71 -10.84 1.21 3.69
N SER A 72 -11.22 0.09 3.07
CA SER A 72 -10.66 -0.40 1.82
C SER A 72 -11.76 -0.46 0.79
N VAL A 73 -11.43 -0.09 -0.45
CA VAL A 73 -12.30 -0.26 -1.61
C VAL A 73 -11.60 -1.22 -2.55
N ASN A 74 -12.38 -2.10 -3.20
CA ASN A 74 -11.80 -3.00 -4.19
C ASN A 74 -11.25 -2.20 -5.37
N ARG A 75 -10.14 -2.68 -5.92
CA ARG A 75 -9.42 -1.95 -6.96
C ARG A 75 -10.26 -1.82 -8.24
N ASP A 76 -11.03 -2.86 -8.58
CA ASP A 76 -11.96 -2.86 -9.71
C ASP A 76 -13.08 -1.83 -9.54
N GLU A 77 -13.68 -1.72 -8.34
CA GLU A 77 -14.71 -0.75 -8.02
C GLU A 77 -14.19 0.69 -8.11
N PHE A 78 -12.99 0.93 -7.59
CA PHE A 78 -12.30 2.22 -7.73
C PHE A 78 -12.10 2.58 -9.21
N HIS A 79 -11.58 1.65 -10.02
CA HIS A 79 -11.35 1.90 -11.44
C HIS A 79 -12.65 2.01 -12.25
N ASN A 80 -13.71 1.30 -11.87
CA ASN A 80 -15.03 1.45 -12.48
C ASN A 80 -15.55 2.87 -12.26
N SER A 81 -15.53 3.34 -11.01
CA SER A 81 -15.95 4.70 -10.64
C SER A 81 -15.10 5.76 -11.34
N LEU A 82 -13.78 5.54 -11.44
CA LEU A 82 -12.87 6.42 -12.16
C LEU A 82 -13.20 6.50 -13.66
N ARG A 83 -13.50 5.38 -14.32
CA ARG A 83 -13.86 5.39 -15.76
C ARG A 83 -15.18 6.10 -16.01
N ILE A 84 -16.19 5.87 -15.17
CA ILE A 84 -17.48 6.56 -15.27
C ILE A 84 -17.29 8.06 -15.10
N LEU A 85 -16.52 8.48 -14.08
CA LEU A 85 -16.20 9.89 -13.87
C LEU A 85 -15.41 10.47 -15.05
N ALA A 86 -14.39 9.76 -15.54
CA ALA A 86 -13.58 10.21 -16.66
C ALA A 86 -14.40 10.36 -17.95
N ALA A 87 -15.32 9.44 -18.23
CA ALA A 87 -16.21 9.53 -19.39
C ALA A 87 -17.12 10.77 -19.31
N ARG A 88 -17.68 11.06 -18.13
CA ARG A 88 -18.50 12.26 -17.90
C ARG A 88 -17.72 13.57 -18.06
N LEU A 89 -16.41 13.52 -17.80
CA LEU A 89 -15.50 14.66 -17.91
C LEU A 89 -14.72 14.69 -19.24
N GLU A 90 -15.05 13.80 -20.19
CA GLU A 90 -14.34 13.66 -21.47
C GLU A 90 -12.82 13.46 -21.30
N HIS A 91 -12.40 12.81 -20.21
CA HIS A 91 -11.01 12.60 -19.86
C HIS A 91 -10.47 11.29 -20.46
N PRO A 92 -9.22 11.24 -20.98
CA PRO A 92 -8.65 10.06 -21.64
C PRO A 92 -8.57 8.80 -20.77
N ALA A 93 -8.62 8.95 -19.44
CA ALA A 93 -8.69 7.83 -18.50
C ALA A 93 -9.95 6.95 -18.66
N ALA A 94 -10.97 7.41 -19.40
CA ALA A 94 -12.14 6.60 -19.73
C ALA A 94 -11.77 5.30 -20.47
N GLY A 95 -10.72 5.34 -21.29
CA GLY A 95 -10.22 4.17 -22.04
C GLY A 95 -9.19 3.31 -21.28
N LEU A 96 -8.99 3.55 -19.98
CA LEU A 96 -7.91 2.91 -19.23
C LEU A 96 -8.22 1.42 -18.98
N VAL A 97 -7.49 0.54 -19.66
CA VAL A 97 -7.54 -0.91 -19.50
C VAL A 97 -6.63 -1.33 -18.35
N MET A 98 -7.18 -2.11 -17.40
CA MET A 98 -6.38 -2.64 -16.31
C MET A 98 -5.56 -3.84 -16.81
N ALA A 99 -4.27 -3.86 -16.53
CA ALA A 99 -3.44 -5.05 -16.76
C ALA A 99 -3.98 -6.24 -15.95
N GLY A 100 -3.98 -7.43 -16.54
CA GLY A 100 -4.43 -8.67 -15.88
C GLY A 100 -3.67 -8.90 -14.56
N GLY A 101 -4.42 -9.14 -13.48
CA GLY A 101 -3.89 -9.25 -12.11
C GLY A 101 -4.52 -8.27 -11.10
N ALA A 102 -5.42 -7.39 -11.56
CA ALA A 102 -6.23 -6.49 -10.72
C ALA A 102 -7.56 -7.12 -10.26
N VAL A 103 -7.67 -8.45 -10.24
CA VAL A 103 -8.81 -9.20 -9.68
C VAL A 103 -8.32 -9.77 -8.36
N GLY A 104 -8.53 -9.03 -7.29
CA GLY A 104 -8.13 -9.38 -5.93
C GLY A 104 -8.78 -8.44 -4.93
#